data_AF-A0A9E3BTL3-F1
#
_entry.id   AF-A0A9E3BTL3-F1
#
_cell.length_a   1.000
_cell.length_b   1.000
_cell.length_c   1.000
_cell.angle_alpha   90.00
_cell.angle_beta   90.00
_cell.angle_gamma   90.00
#
_symmetry.space_group_name_H-M   'P 1'
#
loop_
_entity.id
_entity.type
_entity.pdbx_description
1 polymer ?
#
loop_
_entity_poly.entity_id
_entity_poly.type
_entity_poly.pdbx_seq_one_letter_code
_entity_poly.pdbx_strand_id
1 'polypeptide(L)'
;MNNSIPQVPAPVNEPVLSYAPGTPERAELKAALDRMAGEQIEIPLIIGGREVRTGDTQTAVMPHDHGHVLATWHKAGEAEVRAAVKASLDAQREWAHWPWEDRLAVFLRAADLLAGRWRQTVNAATMLGQSKTAHQAEIDSACELIDFFRFNAHFARQIYSEQPISGPGMWNRLDHRPLEGFIYAVTPFNFTSIAGNLPTAPAMMGNVAVWKPANTAVYSGYYLMKLLQEAGLPPGVVNFVPGEPVRMTELLLGDRNLAGIHFTGSTAVFQSIWKTVGERISTYRTYPRLVGETGGKDFILAHASADVQALAAGIVRGGYEFQGQKCSAVSRVYVPESIWPELRELTVG
;
A
#
# COMPACT_ATOMS: atom_id res chain seq x y z
N MET A 1 1.07 30.04 -11.72
CA MET A 1 0.34 29.50 -12.88
C MET A 1 1.36 29.10 -13.92
N ASN A 2 1.34 27.84 -14.32
CA ASN A 2 2.19 27.31 -15.37
C ASN A 2 1.54 27.64 -16.72
N ASN A 3 2.25 28.33 -17.62
CA ASN A 3 1.74 28.66 -18.97
C ASN A 3 1.99 27.50 -19.95
N SER A 4 1.87 26.25 -19.47
CA SER A 4 2.07 25.04 -20.26
C SER A 4 1.00 23.98 -19.92
N ILE A 5 0.85 22.97 -20.79
CA ILE A 5 0.02 21.80 -20.54
C ILE A 5 0.96 20.63 -20.24
N PRO A 6 1.36 20.44 -18.96
CA PRO A 6 2.39 19.48 -18.60
C PRO A 6 1.98 18.05 -18.94
N GLN A 7 2.98 17.25 -19.31
CA GLN A 7 2.84 15.82 -19.58
C GLN A 7 3.65 15.06 -18.54
N VAL A 8 3.04 14.06 -17.91
CA VAL A 8 3.79 13.08 -17.10
C VAL A 8 4.41 12.03 -18.02
N PRO A 9 5.59 11.48 -17.66
CA PRO A 9 6.21 10.39 -18.40
C PRO A 9 5.23 9.24 -18.62
N ALA A 10 5.26 8.63 -19.80
CA ALA A 10 4.49 7.42 -20.07
C ALA A 10 4.99 6.30 -19.15
N PRO A 11 4.12 5.65 -18.37
CA PRO A 11 4.54 4.60 -17.47
C PRO A 11 4.84 3.33 -18.26
N VAL A 12 5.87 2.62 -17.84
CA VAL A 12 6.16 1.24 -18.24
C VAL A 12 6.29 0.42 -16.97
N ASN A 13 5.87 -0.85 -17.02
CA ASN A 13 6.02 -1.74 -15.87
C ASN A 13 7.49 -1.88 -15.50
N GLU A 14 7.76 -1.77 -14.21
CA GLU A 14 9.09 -1.95 -13.66
C GLU A 14 9.58 -3.39 -13.93
N PRO A 15 10.81 -3.58 -14.44
CA PRO A 15 11.36 -4.91 -14.63
C PRO A 15 11.52 -5.66 -13.31
N VAL A 16 11.10 -6.92 -13.29
CA VAL A 16 11.32 -7.85 -12.18
C VAL A 16 12.77 -8.33 -12.22
N LEU A 17 13.56 -8.01 -11.19
CA LEU A 17 14.93 -8.49 -11.07
C LEU A 17 14.96 -9.99 -10.72
N SER A 18 15.98 -10.68 -11.25
CA SER A 18 16.03 -12.14 -11.20
C SER A 18 16.50 -12.69 -9.85
N TYR A 19 17.44 -12.00 -9.19
CA TYR A 19 18.17 -12.50 -8.02
C TYR A 19 18.85 -13.86 -8.25
N ALA A 20 19.23 -14.16 -9.49
CA ALA A 20 19.94 -15.38 -9.85
C ALA A 20 21.32 -15.45 -9.18
N PRO A 21 21.93 -16.64 -9.04
CA PRO A 21 23.30 -16.77 -8.53
C PRO A 21 24.27 -15.86 -9.29
N GLY A 22 25.05 -15.06 -8.55
CA GLY A 22 26.09 -14.20 -9.10
C GLY A 22 25.63 -12.81 -9.56
N THR A 23 24.34 -12.49 -9.51
CA THR A 23 23.86 -11.16 -9.93
C THR A 23 24.09 -10.08 -8.87
N PRO A 24 24.32 -8.80 -9.26
CA PRO A 24 24.54 -7.71 -8.32
C PRO A 24 23.37 -7.53 -7.35
N GLU A 25 22.13 -7.58 -7.84
CA GLU A 25 20.94 -7.38 -6.99
C GLU A 25 20.83 -8.45 -5.90
N ARG A 26 21.32 -9.67 -6.13
CA ARG A 26 21.37 -10.72 -5.12
C ARG A 26 22.39 -10.41 -4.04
N ALA A 27 23.56 -9.90 -4.41
CA ALA A 27 24.59 -9.50 -3.44
C ALA A 27 24.11 -8.31 -2.58
N GLU A 28 23.49 -7.31 -3.21
CA GLU A 28 22.93 -6.14 -2.53
C GLU A 28 21.78 -6.52 -1.59
N LEU A 29 20.86 -7.39 -2.02
CA LEU A 29 19.77 -7.87 -1.17
C LEU A 29 20.28 -8.66 0.02
N LYS A 30 21.27 -9.53 -0.16
CA LYS A 30 21.91 -10.23 0.96
C LYS A 30 22.54 -9.26 1.95
N ALA A 31 23.29 -8.28 1.46
CA ALA A 31 23.89 -7.26 2.32
C ALA A 31 22.83 -6.44 3.08
N ALA A 32 21.69 -6.14 2.44
CA ALA A 32 20.57 -5.48 3.10
C ALA A 32 19.92 -6.37 4.17
N LEU A 33 19.69 -7.65 3.88
CA LEU A 33 19.14 -8.62 4.83
C LEU A 33 20.06 -8.79 6.05
N ASP A 34 21.37 -8.99 5.83
CA ASP A 34 22.34 -9.18 6.91
C ASP A 34 22.43 -7.94 7.81
N ARG A 35 22.48 -6.74 7.20
CA ARG A 35 22.48 -5.48 7.94
C ARG A 35 21.20 -5.32 8.76
N MET A 36 20.04 -5.47 8.12
CA MET A 36 18.74 -5.19 8.74
C MET A 36 18.31 -6.23 9.78
N ALA A 37 18.77 -7.48 9.64
CA ALA A 37 18.65 -8.51 10.67
C ALA A 37 19.67 -8.32 11.82
N GLY A 38 20.80 -7.66 11.56
CA GLY A 38 21.79 -7.31 12.59
C GLY A 38 21.41 -6.06 13.42
N GLU A 39 20.40 -5.31 12.98
CA GLU A 39 19.94 -4.08 13.62
C GLU A 39 18.59 -4.29 14.32
N GLN A 40 18.46 -3.76 15.53
CA GLN A 40 17.16 -3.61 16.18
C GLN A 40 16.82 -2.13 16.26
N ILE A 41 15.84 -1.69 15.46
CA ILE A 41 15.44 -0.28 15.40
C ILE A 41 14.26 0.02 16.33
N GLU A 42 14.12 1.28 16.72
CA GLU A 42 12.91 1.80 17.35
C GLU A 42 12.08 2.53 16.29
N ILE A 43 10.82 2.13 16.09
CA ILE A 43 9.92 2.71 15.10
C ILE A 43 8.94 3.66 15.78
N PRO A 44 9.08 4.98 15.59
CA PRO A 44 8.14 5.97 16.10
C PRO A 44 6.90 6.07 15.21
N LEU A 45 5.88 6.78 15.70
CA LEU A 45 4.86 7.35 14.83
C LEU A 45 5.50 8.49 14.01
N ILE A 46 4.97 8.79 12.83
CA ILE A 46 5.37 9.98 12.07
C ILE A 46 4.14 10.87 11.89
N ILE A 47 4.08 11.95 12.68
CA ILE A 47 2.94 12.87 12.75
C ILE A 47 3.43 14.26 12.39
N GLY A 48 2.86 14.88 11.35
CA GLY A 48 3.30 16.18 10.86
C GLY A 48 4.78 16.20 10.52
N GLY A 49 5.29 15.11 9.93
CA GLY A 49 6.70 14.92 9.58
C GLY A 49 7.66 14.70 10.76
N ARG A 50 7.17 14.64 12.00
CA ARG A 50 7.99 14.47 13.21
C ARG A 50 7.83 13.08 13.81
N GLU A 51 8.92 12.54 14.34
CA GLU A 51 8.90 11.29 15.09
C GLU A 51 8.26 11.50 16.47
N VAL A 52 7.27 10.67 16.81
CA VAL A 52 6.61 10.67 18.12
C VAL A 52 6.78 9.30 18.77
N ARG A 53 7.40 9.29 19.96
CA ARG A 53 7.63 8.09 20.78
C ARG A 53 6.66 8.12 21.96
N THR A 54 5.76 7.14 22.03
CA THR A 54 4.69 7.11 23.06
C THR A 54 5.07 6.33 24.31
N GLY A 55 6.16 5.57 24.28
CA GLY A 55 6.52 4.60 25.33
C GLY A 55 5.63 3.35 25.36
N ASP A 56 4.39 3.41 24.87
CA ASP A 56 3.54 2.23 24.68
C ASP A 56 3.97 1.48 23.43
N THR A 57 4.66 0.34 23.60
CA THR A 57 5.39 -0.33 22.53
C THR A 57 4.93 -1.76 22.28
N GLN A 58 5.27 -2.27 21.09
CA GLN A 58 5.15 -3.68 20.72
C GLN A 58 6.35 -4.05 19.82
N THR A 59 6.71 -5.34 19.76
CA THR A 59 7.79 -5.81 18.89
C THR A 59 7.29 -6.11 17.49
N ALA A 60 8.16 -5.92 16.49
CA ALA A 60 8.07 -6.53 15.18
C ALA A 60 9.14 -7.63 15.10
N VAL A 61 8.73 -8.83 14.70
CA VAL A 61 9.59 -10.03 14.65
C VAL A 61 9.60 -10.61 13.24
N MET A 62 10.57 -11.46 12.94
CA MET A 62 10.55 -12.24 11.70
C MET A 62 9.53 -13.38 11.80
N PRO A 63 8.52 -13.51 10.91
CA PRO A 63 7.56 -14.60 11.03
C PRO A 63 8.17 -16.01 10.87
N HIS A 64 9.28 -16.13 10.14
CA HIS A 64 10.05 -17.38 9.97
C HIS A 64 11.07 -17.64 11.09
N ASP A 65 11.31 -16.67 11.97
CA ASP A 65 12.16 -16.79 13.16
C ASP A 65 11.63 -15.83 14.24
N HIS A 66 10.49 -16.18 14.85
CA HIS A 66 9.74 -15.27 15.71
C HIS A 66 10.47 -14.91 17.03
N GLY A 67 11.58 -15.59 17.35
CA GLY A 67 12.47 -15.21 18.44
C GLY A 67 13.35 -14.00 18.09
N HIS A 68 13.51 -13.70 16.81
CA HIS A 68 14.30 -12.59 16.32
C HIS A 68 13.46 -11.31 16.24
N VAL A 69 13.87 -10.27 16.98
CA VAL A 69 13.20 -8.97 17.04
C VAL A 69 13.86 -7.99 16.06
N LEU A 70 13.13 -7.58 15.04
CA LEU A 70 13.57 -6.58 14.05
C LEU A 70 13.44 -5.14 14.57
N ALA A 71 12.39 -4.88 15.34
CA ALA A 71 12.12 -3.55 15.86
C ALA A 71 11.23 -3.56 17.11
N THR A 72 11.31 -2.49 17.88
CA THR A 72 10.30 -2.09 18.86
C THR A 72 9.56 -0.88 18.30
N TRP A 73 8.24 -0.93 18.17
CA TRP A 73 7.44 0.13 17.56
C TRP A 73 6.42 0.71 18.54
N HIS A 74 6.17 2.01 18.42
CA HIS A 74 5.23 2.75 19.27
C HIS A 74 3.80 2.65 18.77
N LYS A 75 2.86 2.42 19.68
CA LYS A 75 1.41 2.45 19.42
C LYS A 75 0.88 3.86 19.63
N ALA A 76 0.07 4.32 18.67
CA ALA A 76 -0.69 5.55 18.79
C ALA A 76 -1.82 5.40 19.83
N GLY A 77 -1.91 6.35 20.74
CA GLY A 77 -3.05 6.56 21.61
C GLY A 77 -4.02 7.59 21.04
N GLU A 78 -5.01 7.97 21.84
CA GLU A 78 -6.01 8.96 21.43
C GLU A 78 -5.42 10.34 21.12
N ALA A 79 -4.46 10.80 21.94
CA ALA A 79 -3.81 12.08 21.74
C ALA A 79 -3.05 12.11 20.41
N GLU A 80 -2.35 11.04 20.07
CA GLU A 80 -1.59 10.90 18.83
C GLU A 80 -2.51 10.81 17.61
N VAL A 81 -3.64 10.12 17.70
CA VAL A 81 -4.66 10.09 16.64
C VAL A 81 -5.20 11.49 16.38
N ARG A 82 -5.59 12.22 17.44
CA ARG A 82 -6.08 13.60 17.31
C ARG A 82 -5.01 14.53 16.71
N ALA A 83 -3.75 14.35 17.11
CA ALA A 83 -2.63 15.09 16.55
C ALA A 83 -2.40 14.76 15.07
N ALA A 84 -2.53 13.50 14.65
CA ALA A 84 -2.42 13.06 13.27
C ALA A 84 -3.53 13.63 12.39
N VAL A 85 -4.79 13.58 12.86
CA VAL A 85 -5.91 14.22 12.15
C VAL A 85 -5.68 15.71 12.02
N LYS A 86 -5.26 16.39 13.10
CA LYS A 86 -4.96 17.82 13.05
C LYS A 86 -3.84 18.12 12.04
N ALA A 87 -2.74 17.37 12.07
CA ALA A 87 -1.62 17.56 11.16
C ALA A 87 -2.03 17.35 9.69
N SER A 88 -2.86 16.34 9.41
CA SER A 88 -3.48 16.13 8.09
C SER A 88 -4.27 17.38 7.66
N LEU A 89 -5.19 17.85 8.50
CA LEU A 89 -6.05 18.99 8.14
C LEU A 89 -5.28 20.31 8.00
N ASP A 90 -4.24 20.52 8.82
CA ASP A 90 -3.35 21.68 8.70
C ASP A 90 -2.59 21.66 7.35
N ALA A 91 -2.10 20.49 6.92
CA ALA A 91 -1.37 20.31 5.65
C ALA A 91 -2.28 20.33 4.42
N GLN A 92 -3.55 19.94 4.56
CA GLN A 92 -4.50 19.77 3.45
C GLN A 92 -4.61 21.01 2.59
N ARG A 93 -4.75 22.18 3.22
CA ARG A 93 -4.99 23.42 2.47
C ARG A 93 -3.84 23.69 1.53
N GLU A 94 -2.59 23.67 2.01
CA GLU A 94 -1.44 23.94 1.15
C GLU A 94 -1.27 22.86 0.09
N TRP A 95 -1.34 21.58 0.47
CA TRP A 95 -1.14 20.45 -0.43
C TRP A 95 -2.17 20.41 -1.59
N ALA A 96 -3.44 20.70 -1.29
CA ALA A 96 -4.49 20.80 -2.30
C ALA A 96 -4.25 21.95 -3.30
N HIS A 97 -3.53 23.01 -2.90
CA HIS A 97 -3.24 24.17 -3.75
C HIS A 97 -1.94 24.05 -4.53
N TRP A 98 -1.09 23.05 -4.24
CA TRP A 98 0.04 22.76 -5.11
C TRP A 98 -0.45 22.49 -6.54
N PRO A 99 0.29 22.91 -7.58
CA PRO A 99 0.08 22.41 -8.93
C PRO A 99 0.05 20.87 -8.92
N TRP A 100 -0.84 20.28 -9.69
CA TRP A 100 -1.02 18.84 -9.65
C TRP A 100 0.24 18.11 -10.12
N GLU A 101 0.97 18.68 -11.08
CA GLU A 101 2.24 18.15 -11.57
C GLU A 101 3.31 18.09 -10.47
N ASP A 102 3.35 19.08 -9.57
CA ASP A 102 4.29 19.12 -8.45
C ASP A 102 3.94 18.06 -7.40
N ARG A 103 2.64 17.82 -7.17
CA ARG A 103 2.20 16.71 -6.34
C ARG A 103 2.63 15.37 -6.92
N LEU A 104 2.42 15.15 -8.22
CA LEU A 104 2.80 13.90 -8.89
C LEU A 104 4.32 13.71 -8.91
N ALA A 105 5.10 14.78 -9.02
CA ALA A 105 6.56 14.72 -9.01
C ALA A 105 7.13 14.09 -7.73
N VAL A 106 6.49 14.28 -6.58
CA VAL A 106 6.87 13.62 -5.31
C VAL A 106 6.82 12.10 -5.46
N PHE A 107 5.74 11.57 -6.04
CA PHE A 107 5.54 10.13 -6.15
C PHE A 107 6.33 9.51 -7.30
N LEU A 108 6.52 10.25 -8.40
CA LEU A 108 7.45 9.85 -9.46
C LEU A 108 8.88 9.75 -8.93
N ARG A 109 9.31 10.71 -8.10
CA ARG A 109 10.60 10.64 -7.41
C ARG A 109 10.67 9.48 -6.42
N ALA A 110 9.58 9.21 -5.68
CA ALA A 110 9.50 8.03 -4.80
C ALA A 110 9.67 6.73 -5.59
N ALA A 111 9.07 6.63 -6.79
CA ALA A 111 9.22 5.50 -7.69
C ALA A 111 10.68 5.31 -8.13
N ASP A 112 11.38 6.38 -8.50
CA ASP A 112 12.78 6.28 -8.93
C ASP A 112 13.74 5.98 -7.77
N LEU A 113 13.46 6.53 -6.58
CA LEU A 113 14.19 6.17 -5.35
C LEU A 113 14.02 4.69 -5.03
N LEU A 114 12.80 4.16 -5.15
CA LEU A 114 12.47 2.75 -4.93
C LEU A 114 13.06 1.85 -6.02
N ALA A 115 13.09 2.30 -7.28
CA ALA A 115 13.70 1.55 -8.38
C ALA A 115 15.22 1.46 -8.23
N GLY A 116 15.85 2.46 -7.61
CA GLY A 116 17.28 2.52 -7.33
C GLY A 116 17.63 2.19 -5.88
N ARG A 117 18.18 3.17 -5.16
CA ARG A 117 18.87 2.96 -3.88
C ARG A 117 18.02 2.38 -2.74
N TRP A 118 16.69 2.54 -2.79
CA TRP A 118 15.80 2.00 -1.77
C TRP A 118 15.34 0.57 -2.05
N ARG A 119 15.52 0.05 -3.27
CA ARG A 119 14.94 -1.22 -3.71
C ARG A 119 15.21 -2.35 -2.74
N GLN A 120 16.49 -2.60 -2.45
CA GLN A 120 16.87 -3.72 -1.60
C GLN A 120 16.58 -3.48 -0.11
N THR A 121 16.53 -2.22 0.34
CA THR A 121 16.13 -1.90 1.71
C THR A 121 14.66 -2.24 1.94
N VAL A 122 13.79 -1.84 1.00
CA VAL A 122 12.35 -2.12 1.09
C VAL A 122 12.06 -3.61 0.87
N ASN A 123 12.70 -4.25 -0.12
CA ASN A 123 12.58 -5.69 -0.32
C ASN A 123 13.05 -6.49 0.91
N ALA A 124 14.20 -6.14 1.51
CA ALA A 124 14.67 -6.77 2.73
C ALA A 124 13.69 -6.56 3.89
N ALA A 125 13.16 -5.34 4.08
CA ALA A 125 12.17 -5.07 5.12
C ALA A 125 10.91 -5.94 4.98
N THR A 126 10.43 -6.11 3.75
CA THR A 126 9.27 -6.95 3.43
C THR A 126 9.58 -8.44 3.61
N MET A 127 10.75 -8.91 3.19
CA MET A 127 11.16 -10.30 3.40
C MET A 127 11.26 -10.64 4.89
N LEU A 128 11.93 -9.80 5.67
CA LEU A 128 12.14 -10.03 7.11
C LEU A 128 10.82 -9.90 7.89
N GLY A 129 10.08 -8.80 7.71
CA GLY A 129 8.89 -8.51 8.50
C GLY A 129 7.64 -9.28 8.09
N GLN A 130 7.53 -9.69 6.82
CA GLN A 130 6.34 -10.39 6.29
C GLN A 130 6.65 -11.82 5.83
N SER A 131 7.90 -12.29 5.94
CA SER A 131 8.33 -13.63 5.55
C SER A 131 8.10 -13.94 4.06
N LYS A 132 8.38 -12.96 3.20
CA LYS A 132 8.37 -13.15 1.74
C LYS A 132 9.71 -13.74 1.26
N THR A 133 9.65 -14.51 0.19
CA THR A 133 10.85 -14.85 -0.59
C THR A 133 11.32 -13.62 -1.37
N ALA A 134 12.56 -13.63 -1.87
CA ALA A 134 13.10 -12.55 -2.69
C ALA A 134 12.19 -12.23 -3.90
N HIS A 135 11.70 -13.25 -4.59
CA HIS A 135 10.76 -13.07 -5.69
C HIS A 135 9.44 -12.44 -5.25
N GLN A 136 8.86 -12.90 -4.14
CA GLN A 136 7.58 -12.38 -3.65
C GLN A 136 7.69 -10.94 -3.11
N ALA A 137 8.84 -10.55 -2.57
CA ALA A 137 9.10 -9.16 -2.21
C ALA A 137 9.32 -8.29 -3.45
N GLU A 138 10.13 -8.76 -4.40
CA GLU A 138 10.45 -8.00 -5.62
C GLU A 138 9.22 -7.63 -6.44
N ILE A 139 8.30 -8.58 -6.66
CA ILE A 139 7.08 -8.31 -7.45
C ILE A 139 6.08 -7.41 -6.70
N ASP A 140 6.19 -7.28 -5.38
CA ASP A 140 5.29 -6.52 -4.50
C ASP A 140 5.92 -5.18 -4.11
N SER A 141 6.87 -5.23 -3.18
CA SER A 141 7.40 -4.07 -2.48
C SER A 141 8.29 -3.18 -3.34
N ALA A 142 8.80 -3.71 -4.47
CA ALA A 142 9.44 -2.95 -5.52
C ALA A 142 8.51 -2.75 -6.72
N CYS A 143 8.33 -3.77 -7.57
CA CYS A 143 7.74 -3.59 -8.90
C CYS A 143 6.30 -3.04 -8.84
N GLU A 144 5.40 -3.69 -8.11
CA GLU A 144 4.01 -3.25 -8.02
C GLU A 144 3.87 -1.87 -7.37
N LEU A 145 4.69 -1.55 -6.37
CA LEU A 145 4.65 -0.21 -5.75
C LEU A 145 5.21 0.89 -6.66
N ILE A 146 6.32 0.63 -7.36
CA ILE A 146 6.88 1.53 -8.40
C ILE A 146 5.83 1.77 -9.48
N ASP A 147 5.17 0.70 -9.92
CA ASP A 147 4.11 0.76 -10.91
C ASP A 147 2.92 1.58 -10.39
N PHE A 148 2.46 1.35 -9.16
CA PHE A 148 1.40 2.19 -8.56
C PHE A 148 1.77 3.68 -8.60
N PHE A 149 3.00 4.05 -8.25
CA PHE A 149 3.41 5.45 -8.29
C PHE A 149 3.43 6.03 -9.71
N ARG A 150 3.97 5.30 -10.69
CA ARG A 150 4.08 5.76 -12.08
C ARG A 150 2.74 5.76 -12.81
N PHE A 151 1.99 4.66 -12.71
CA PHE A 151 0.69 4.52 -13.36
C PHE A 151 -0.37 5.40 -12.72
N ASN A 152 -0.43 5.56 -11.39
CA ASN A 152 -1.40 6.49 -10.79
C ASN A 152 -1.11 7.94 -11.16
N ALA A 153 0.17 8.33 -11.31
CA ALA A 153 0.51 9.66 -11.84
C ALA A 153 0.02 9.83 -13.28
N HIS A 154 0.18 8.80 -14.12
CA HIS A 154 -0.38 8.78 -15.46
C HIS A 154 -1.90 8.90 -15.48
N PHE A 155 -2.60 8.10 -14.66
CA PHE A 155 -4.05 8.12 -14.54
C PHE A 155 -4.58 9.45 -14.01
N ALA A 156 -3.91 10.05 -13.01
CA ALA A 156 -4.27 11.37 -12.50
C ALA A 156 -4.22 12.43 -13.61
N ARG A 157 -3.18 12.44 -14.45
CA ARG A 157 -3.10 13.32 -15.61
C ARG A 157 -4.20 13.03 -16.64
N GLN A 158 -4.53 11.76 -16.89
CA GLN A 158 -5.62 11.41 -17.81
C GLN A 158 -6.95 11.98 -17.30
N ILE A 159 -7.27 11.77 -16.01
CA ILE A 159 -8.47 12.33 -15.36
C ILE A 159 -8.49 13.86 -15.50
N TYR A 160 -7.40 14.54 -15.15
CA TYR A 160 -7.34 16.00 -15.25
C TYR A 160 -7.42 16.55 -16.69
N SER A 161 -7.17 15.71 -17.71
CA SER A 161 -7.31 16.09 -19.11
C SER A 161 -8.75 15.98 -19.64
N GLU A 162 -9.64 15.31 -18.91
CA GLU A 162 -11.05 15.21 -19.28
C GLU A 162 -11.74 16.56 -19.08
N GLN A 163 -12.30 17.13 -20.16
CA GLN A 163 -12.96 18.43 -20.15
C GLN A 163 -14.27 18.40 -20.96
N PRO A 164 -15.29 19.19 -20.55
CA PRO A 164 -16.58 19.21 -21.22
C PRO A 164 -16.55 19.97 -22.55
N ILE A 165 -17.50 19.65 -23.43
CA ILE A 165 -17.75 20.43 -24.64
C ILE A 165 -18.21 21.85 -24.27
N SER A 166 -17.71 22.84 -25.01
CA SER A 166 -18.14 24.23 -24.91
C SER A 166 -19.00 24.61 -26.11
N GLY A 167 -20.24 25.02 -25.87
CA GLY A 167 -21.15 25.52 -26.91
C GLY A 167 -20.87 26.97 -27.32
N PRO A 168 -21.56 27.50 -28.34
CA PRO A 168 -21.39 28.89 -28.77
C PRO A 168 -21.62 29.90 -27.63
N GLY A 169 -20.68 30.83 -27.43
CA GLY A 169 -20.77 31.86 -26.39
C GLY A 169 -20.49 31.38 -24.95
N MET A 170 -20.09 30.12 -24.78
CA MET A 170 -19.81 29.53 -23.47
C MET A 170 -18.40 28.93 -23.45
N TRP A 171 -17.78 28.89 -22.27
CA TRP A 171 -16.55 28.12 -22.04
C TRP A 171 -16.69 27.33 -20.74
N ASN A 172 -16.94 26.03 -20.89
CA ASN A 172 -17.09 25.11 -19.77
C ASN A 172 -15.74 24.54 -19.37
N ARG A 173 -15.53 24.33 -18.07
CA ARG A 173 -14.33 23.70 -17.50
C ARG A 173 -14.72 22.79 -16.35
N LEU A 174 -14.02 21.68 -16.20
CA LEU A 174 -14.16 20.77 -15.06
C LEU A 174 -12.96 20.95 -14.11
N ASP A 175 -13.26 21.16 -12.84
CA ASP A 175 -12.27 21.26 -11.76
C ASP A 175 -12.37 20.05 -10.83
N HIS A 176 -11.33 19.22 -10.83
CA HIS A 176 -11.23 18.00 -10.03
C HIS A 176 -10.67 18.32 -8.64
N ARG A 177 -11.54 18.80 -7.76
CA ARG A 177 -11.19 19.14 -6.37
C ARG A 177 -10.89 17.88 -5.53
N PRO A 178 -9.92 17.93 -4.60
CA PRO A 178 -9.78 16.91 -3.57
C PRO A 178 -11.00 16.89 -2.63
N LEU A 179 -11.10 15.85 -1.80
CA LEU A 179 -12.11 15.80 -0.75
C LEU A 179 -11.75 16.74 0.40
N GLU A 180 -12.76 17.29 1.06
CA GLU A 180 -12.60 18.11 2.26
C GLU A 180 -12.61 17.23 3.51
N GLY A 181 -11.57 17.34 4.35
CA GLY A 181 -11.31 16.41 5.45
C GLY A 181 -10.13 15.46 5.17
N PHE A 182 -10.03 14.35 5.91
CA PHE A 182 -8.92 13.40 5.78
C PHE A 182 -9.38 12.02 5.31
N ILE A 183 -8.44 11.29 4.70
CA ILE A 183 -8.60 9.87 4.36
C ILE A 183 -8.06 9.02 5.50
N TYR A 184 -8.84 8.05 5.96
CA TYR A 184 -8.34 6.98 6.81
C TYR A 184 -7.86 5.82 5.93
N ALA A 185 -6.55 5.61 5.86
CA ALA A 185 -5.94 4.52 5.10
C ALA A 185 -5.62 3.34 6.02
N VAL A 186 -6.27 2.19 5.80
CA VAL A 186 -6.11 0.95 6.57
C VAL A 186 -5.53 -0.11 5.67
N THR A 187 -4.30 -0.53 5.95
CA THR A 187 -3.55 -1.37 5.01
C THR A 187 -3.27 -2.76 5.57
N PRO A 188 -3.29 -3.81 4.71
CA PRO A 188 -3.14 -5.19 5.14
C PRO A 188 -1.66 -5.55 5.33
N PHE A 189 -1.40 -6.77 5.81
CA PHE A 189 -0.02 -7.25 6.02
C PHE A 189 0.61 -7.87 4.76
N ASN A 190 -0.20 -8.27 3.80
CA ASN A 190 0.21 -9.21 2.76
C ASN A 190 0.92 -8.56 1.57
N PHE A 191 0.74 -7.26 1.36
CA PHE A 191 1.40 -6.51 0.28
C PHE A 191 1.89 -5.16 0.78
N THR A 192 3.20 -4.95 0.65
CA THR A 192 3.83 -3.66 0.93
C THR A 192 3.45 -2.62 -0.12
N SER A 193 3.19 -3.04 -1.36
CA SER A 193 2.64 -2.21 -2.44
C SER A 193 1.30 -1.59 -2.06
N ILE A 194 0.36 -2.41 -1.56
CA ILE A 194 -0.94 -1.95 -1.08
C ILE A 194 -0.74 -1.02 0.12
N ALA A 195 0.17 -1.35 1.03
CA ALA A 195 0.48 -0.50 2.18
C ALA A 195 0.97 0.91 1.78
N GLY A 196 1.77 1.02 0.71
CA GLY A 196 2.16 2.29 0.13
C GLY A 196 1.04 2.97 -0.65
N ASN A 197 0.33 2.24 -1.49
CA ASN A 197 -0.64 2.78 -2.44
C ASN A 197 -1.89 3.38 -1.76
N LEU A 198 -2.45 2.71 -0.75
CA LEU A 198 -3.70 3.15 -0.13
C LEU A 198 -3.63 4.58 0.45
N PRO A 199 -2.57 5.00 1.18
CA PRO A 199 -2.44 6.40 1.60
C PRO A 199 -1.97 7.35 0.48
N THR A 200 -1.18 6.89 -0.50
CA THR A 200 -0.58 7.80 -1.49
C THR A 200 -1.45 8.07 -2.71
N ALA A 201 -2.28 7.12 -3.15
CA ALA A 201 -3.20 7.34 -4.26
C ALA A 201 -4.16 8.53 -4.02
N PRO A 202 -4.85 8.63 -2.87
CA PRO A 202 -5.62 9.84 -2.57
C PRO A 202 -4.73 11.07 -2.38
N ALA A 203 -3.51 10.91 -1.83
CA ALA A 203 -2.59 12.03 -1.65
C ALA A 203 -2.15 12.67 -2.98
N MET A 204 -1.91 11.87 -4.03
CA MET A 204 -1.65 12.36 -5.40
C MET A 204 -2.77 13.30 -5.89
N MET A 205 -4.02 12.98 -5.55
CA MET A 205 -5.19 13.76 -5.93
C MET A 205 -5.44 14.98 -5.03
N GLY A 206 -4.50 15.33 -4.15
CA GLY A 206 -4.57 16.51 -3.27
C GLY A 206 -5.21 16.27 -1.90
N ASN A 207 -5.49 15.01 -1.54
CA ASN A 207 -6.00 14.68 -0.20
C ASN A 207 -4.86 14.49 0.80
N VAL A 208 -5.21 14.34 2.07
CA VAL A 208 -4.30 14.00 3.17
C VAL A 208 -4.75 12.70 3.82
N ALA A 209 -3.83 11.92 4.37
CA ALA A 209 -4.10 10.59 4.89
C ALA A 209 -3.57 10.37 6.31
N VAL A 210 -4.39 9.75 7.13
CA VAL A 210 -3.97 9.10 8.38
C VAL A 210 -3.82 7.61 8.06
N TRP A 211 -2.58 7.11 8.07
CA TRP A 211 -2.24 5.75 7.67
C TRP A 211 -2.00 4.85 8.88
N LYS A 212 -2.86 3.84 9.03
CA LYS A 212 -2.74 2.77 10.04
C LYS A 212 -2.31 1.47 9.34
N PRO A 213 -1.01 1.11 9.34
CA PRO A 213 -0.53 -0.13 8.74
C PRO A 213 -0.92 -1.35 9.58
N ALA A 214 -1.08 -2.53 8.97
CA ALA A 214 -1.17 -3.78 9.71
C ALA A 214 0.03 -3.93 10.66
N ASN A 215 -0.21 -4.41 11.88
CA ASN A 215 0.82 -4.47 12.93
C ASN A 215 2.02 -5.35 12.51
N THR A 216 1.78 -6.40 11.73
CA THR A 216 2.81 -7.29 11.16
C THR A 216 3.52 -6.73 9.94
N ALA A 217 3.13 -5.56 9.44
CA ALA A 217 3.78 -4.86 8.32
C ALA A 217 4.24 -3.44 8.73
N VAL A 218 4.35 -3.15 10.04
CA VAL A 218 4.87 -1.87 10.54
C VAL A 218 6.33 -1.67 10.13
N TYR A 219 7.13 -2.74 10.11
CA TYR A 219 8.55 -2.68 9.76
C TYR A 219 8.77 -2.18 8.31
N SER A 220 8.15 -2.82 7.32
CA SER A 220 8.21 -2.36 5.92
C SER A 220 7.49 -1.02 5.72
N GLY A 221 6.37 -0.81 6.40
CA GLY A 221 5.64 0.46 6.36
C GLY A 221 6.47 1.66 6.84
N TYR A 222 7.31 1.47 7.86
CA TYR A 222 8.22 2.52 8.34
C TYR A 222 9.24 2.93 7.27
N TYR A 223 9.87 1.96 6.60
CA TYR A 223 10.81 2.25 5.51
C TYR A 223 10.12 2.90 4.31
N LEU A 224 8.86 2.53 4.00
CA LEU A 224 8.08 3.27 3.00
C LEU A 224 7.84 4.73 3.42
N MET A 225 7.50 4.99 4.69
CA MET A 225 7.32 6.36 5.17
C MET A 225 8.63 7.16 5.07
N LYS A 226 9.78 6.55 5.38
CA LYS A 226 11.09 7.18 5.20
C LYS A 226 11.41 7.47 3.74
N LEU A 227 11.10 6.54 2.84
CA LEU A 227 11.22 6.73 1.39
C LEU A 227 10.38 7.92 0.91
N LEU A 228 9.12 8.01 1.36
CA LEU A 228 8.23 9.12 1.01
C LEU A 228 8.74 10.47 1.53
N GLN A 229 9.26 10.51 2.76
CA GLN A 229 9.89 11.71 3.31
C GLN A 229 11.10 12.15 2.47
N GLU A 230 11.95 11.21 2.06
CA GLU A 230 13.12 11.49 1.23
C GLU A 230 12.73 11.95 -0.19
N ALA A 231 11.64 11.41 -0.74
CA ALA A 231 11.07 11.84 -2.01
C ALA A 231 10.55 13.29 -1.97
N GLY A 232 10.32 13.84 -0.77
CA GLY A 232 9.87 15.22 -0.55
C GLY A 232 8.38 15.31 -0.23
N LEU A 233 7.76 14.24 0.26
CA LEU A 233 6.37 14.30 0.73
C LEU A 233 6.25 15.32 1.88
N PRO A 234 5.40 16.35 1.75
CA PRO A 234 5.31 17.39 2.77
C PRO A 234 4.84 16.83 4.13
N PRO A 235 5.35 17.39 5.25
CA PRO A 235 4.91 17.03 6.58
C PRO A 235 3.38 17.08 6.74
N GLY A 236 2.79 15.99 7.21
CA GLY A 236 1.35 15.90 7.48
C GLY A 236 0.48 15.45 6.30
N VAL A 237 1.01 15.36 5.06
CA VAL A 237 0.24 14.83 3.92
C VAL A 237 -0.11 13.35 4.13
N VAL A 238 0.84 12.56 4.63
CA VAL A 238 0.60 11.22 5.17
C VAL A 238 1.14 11.18 6.60
N ASN A 239 0.32 10.74 7.54
CA ASN A 239 0.71 10.51 8.94
C ASN A 239 0.74 9.01 9.23
N PHE A 240 1.91 8.48 9.59
CA PHE A 240 2.13 7.07 9.89
C PHE A 240 1.82 6.80 11.37
N VAL A 241 0.70 6.13 11.63
CA VAL A 241 0.17 5.91 12.98
C VAL A 241 -0.17 4.43 13.24
N PRO A 242 0.84 3.56 13.39
CA PRO A 242 0.60 2.21 13.88
C PRO A 242 -0.03 2.24 15.29
N GLY A 243 -0.91 1.30 15.58
CA GLY A 243 -1.70 1.31 16.81
C GLY A 243 -2.70 0.17 16.87
N GLU A 244 -3.42 0.07 17.99
CA GLU A 244 -4.42 -0.98 18.20
C GLU A 244 -5.59 -0.83 17.20
N PRO A 245 -5.87 -1.83 16.34
CA PRO A 245 -6.82 -1.69 15.23
C PRO A 245 -8.22 -1.19 15.62
N VAL A 246 -8.81 -1.71 16.70
CA VAL A 246 -10.19 -1.40 17.08
C VAL A 246 -10.29 0.04 17.57
N ARG A 247 -9.44 0.43 18.51
CA ARG A 247 -9.39 1.78 19.09
C ARG A 247 -9.06 2.84 18.04
N MET A 248 -8.08 2.58 17.18
CA MET A 248 -7.73 3.51 16.09
C MET A 248 -8.92 3.75 15.16
N THR A 249 -9.60 2.67 14.78
CA THR A 249 -10.78 2.73 13.90
C THR A 249 -11.93 3.47 14.58
N GLU A 250 -12.23 3.18 15.84
CA GLU A 250 -13.28 3.87 16.58
C GLU A 250 -13.05 5.38 16.63
N LEU A 251 -11.82 5.82 16.95
CA LEU A 251 -11.47 7.23 17.03
C LEU A 251 -11.56 7.94 15.67
N LEU A 252 -11.02 7.32 14.61
CA LEU A 252 -10.99 7.92 13.27
C LEU A 252 -12.38 7.94 12.61
N LEU A 253 -13.21 6.93 12.84
CA LEU A 253 -14.62 6.93 12.42
C LEU A 253 -15.48 7.87 13.27
N GLY A 254 -15.02 8.28 14.44
CA GLY A 254 -15.71 9.25 15.29
C GLY A 254 -15.48 10.70 14.88
N ASP A 255 -14.51 10.99 14.00
CA ASP A 255 -14.16 12.37 13.64
C ASP A 255 -15.06 12.91 12.51
N ARG A 256 -15.68 14.07 12.75
CA ARG A 256 -16.56 14.77 11.80
C ARG A 256 -15.88 15.15 10.47
N ASN A 257 -14.55 15.18 10.42
CA ASN A 257 -13.77 15.54 9.24
C ASN A 257 -13.30 14.30 8.45
N LEU A 258 -13.80 13.11 8.75
CA LEU A 258 -13.57 11.93 7.92
C LEU A 258 -14.18 12.15 6.53
N ALA A 259 -13.33 12.18 5.50
CA ALA A 259 -13.74 12.39 4.11
C ALA A 259 -13.85 11.08 3.33
N GLY A 260 -13.09 10.06 3.75
CA GLY A 260 -13.12 8.76 3.13
C GLY A 260 -12.25 7.75 3.86
N ILE A 261 -12.42 6.50 3.45
CA ILE A 261 -11.69 5.35 3.96
C ILE A 261 -11.14 4.63 2.74
N HIS A 262 -9.84 4.35 2.77
CA HIS A 262 -9.19 3.50 1.78
C HIS A 262 -8.69 2.24 2.48
N PHE A 263 -9.38 1.13 2.23
CA PHE A 263 -9.26 -0.08 3.05
C PHE A 263 -8.83 -1.28 2.21
N THR A 264 -7.96 -2.11 2.77
CA THR A 264 -7.88 -3.51 2.35
C THR A 264 -7.72 -4.41 3.56
N GLY A 265 -8.53 -5.46 3.62
CA GLY A 265 -8.58 -6.36 4.78
C GLY A 265 -9.73 -7.35 4.71
N SER A 266 -10.25 -7.78 5.86
CA SER A 266 -11.34 -8.76 5.90
C SER A 266 -12.70 -8.13 5.61
N THR A 267 -13.59 -8.93 5.01
CA THR A 267 -14.99 -8.54 4.75
C THR A 267 -15.72 -8.13 6.01
N ALA A 268 -15.53 -8.87 7.12
CA ALA A 268 -16.19 -8.56 8.39
C ALA A 268 -15.79 -7.18 8.94
N VAL A 269 -14.51 -6.82 8.86
CA VAL A 269 -14.04 -5.49 9.29
C VAL A 269 -14.59 -4.41 8.37
N PHE A 270 -14.57 -4.61 7.04
CA PHE A 270 -15.09 -3.62 6.11
C PHE A 270 -16.60 -3.39 6.27
N GLN A 271 -17.38 -4.45 6.50
CA GLN A 271 -18.81 -4.36 6.82
C GLN A 271 -19.05 -3.61 8.14
N SER A 272 -18.23 -3.87 9.17
CA SER A 272 -18.30 -3.14 10.43
C SER A 272 -18.05 -1.64 10.22
N ILE A 273 -17.02 -1.29 9.43
CA ILE A 273 -16.72 0.10 9.08
C ILE A 273 -17.91 0.74 8.36
N TRP A 274 -18.49 0.05 7.36
CA TRP A 274 -19.65 0.52 6.60
C TRP A 274 -20.85 0.80 7.52
N LYS A 275 -21.16 -0.14 8.43
CA LYS A 275 -22.23 0.02 9.42
C LYS A 275 -21.99 1.23 10.30
N THR A 276 -20.80 1.37 10.88
CA THR A 276 -20.46 2.48 11.78
C THR A 276 -20.54 3.84 11.07
N VAL A 277 -20.09 3.93 9.81
CA VAL A 277 -20.24 5.16 9.03
C VAL A 277 -21.72 5.47 8.75
N GLY A 278 -22.51 4.46 8.38
CA GLY A 278 -23.96 4.64 8.15
C GLY A 278 -24.69 5.12 9.40
N GLU A 279 -24.39 4.56 10.57
CA GLU A 279 -24.97 4.96 11.86
C GLU A 279 -24.59 6.40 12.26
N ARG A 280 -23.42 6.87 11.81
CA ARG A 280 -22.90 8.21 12.13
C ARG A 280 -23.07 9.21 11.00
N ILE A 281 -23.83 8.89 9.95
CA ILE A 281 -23.81 9.68 8.71
C ILE A 281 -24.15 11.17 8.89
N SER A 282 -24.97 11.49 9.90
CA SER A 282 -25.37 12.86 10.24
C SER A 282 -24.29 13.69 10.96
N THR A 283 -23.19 13.08 11.41
CA THR A 283 -22.13 13.78 12.15
C THR A 283 -21.00 14.30 11.26
N TYR A 284 -20.85 13.72 10.06
CA TYR A 284 -19.78 14.09 9.14
C TYR A 284 -20.09 15.37 8.36
N ARG A 285 -19.05 16.14 8.03
CA ARG A 285 -19.18 17.35 7.19
C ARG A 285 -19.50 17.03 5.72
N THR A 286 -19.03 15.88 5.26
CA THR A 286 -19.28 15.33 3.93
C THR A 286 -19.65 13.86 4.07
N TYR A 287 -20.30 13.28 3.07
CA TYR A 287 -20.50 11.83 3.02
C TYR A 287 -19.14 11.13 2.83
N PRO A 288 -18.66 10.34 3.81
CA PRO A 288 -17.38 9.66 3.67
C PRO A 288 -17.43 8.65 2.53
N ARG A 289 -16.40 8.65 1.67
CA ARG A 289 -16.28 7.67 0.58
C ARG A 289 -15.59 6.40 1.10
N LEU A 290 -16.28 5.26 1.06
CA LEU A 290 -15.72 3.98 1.49
C LEU A 290 -15.25 3.21 0.27
N VAL A 291 -13.94 3.18 0.07
CA VAL A 291 -13.28 2.47 -1.03
C VAL A 291 -12.43 1.38 -0.44
N GLY A 292 -12.59 0.15 -0.91
CA GLY A 292 -11.72 -0.90 -0.44
C GLY A 292 -11.97 -2.24 -1.09
N GLU A 293 -10.97 -3.10 -0.89
CA GLU A 293 -10.93 -4.46 -1.36
C GLU A 293 -10.95 -5.42 -0.17
N THR A 294 -11.56 -6.57 -0.35
CA THR A 294 -11.57 -7.65 0.64
C THR A 294 -10.96 -8.91 0.07
N GLY A 295 -10.53 -9.83 0.92
CA GLY A 295 -10.01 -11.13 0.47
C GLY A 295 -11.04 -11.98 -0.30
N GLY A 296 -10.54 -12.93 -1.08
CA GLY A 296 -11.30 -13.97 -1.76
C GLY A 296 -10.58 -15.32 -1.67
N LYS A 297 -11.13 -16.33 -2.34
CA LYS A 297 -10.50 -17.64 -2.52
C LYS A 297 -10.73 -18.15 -3.94
N ASP A 298 -9.63 -18.26 -4.67
CA ASP A 298 -9.66 -18.47 -6.10
C ASP A 298 -9.72 -19.96 -6.45
N PHE A 299 -10.11 -20.25 -7.68
CA PHE A 299 -10.21 -21.61 -8.19
C PHE A 299 -9.49 -21.76 -9.53
N ILE A 300 -9.01 -22.97 -9.79
CA ILE A 300 -8.57 -23.42 -11.12
C ILE A 300 -9.57 -24.48 -11.59
N LEU A 301 -10.08 -24.33 -12.82
CA LEU A 301 -10.92 -25.32 -13.49
C LEU A 301 -10.18 -25.84 -14.72
N ALA A 302 -9.84 -27.12 -14.72
CA ALA A 302 -9.18 -27.78 -15.84
C ALA A 302 -10.20 -28.46 -16.77
N HIS A 303 -10.04 -28.28 -18.08
CA HIS A 303 -10.68 -29.12 -19.08
C HIS A 303 -9.82 -30.36 -19.36
N ALA A 304 -10.40 -31.44 -19.90
CA ALA A 304 -9.66 -32.66 -20.23
C ALA A 304 -8.53 -32.45 -21.26
N SER A 305 -8.57 -31.33 -21.99
CA SER A 305 -7.52 -30.92 -22.94
C SER A 305 -6.47 -29.98 -22.35
N ALA A 306 -6.43 -29.79 -21.03
CA ALA A 306 -5.46 -28.91 -20.40
C ALA A 306 -4.05 -29.46 -20.55
N ASP A 307 -3.07 -28.56 -20.73
CA ASP A 307 -1.66 -28.89 -20.57
C ASP A 307 -1.39 -29.20 -19.09
N VAL A 308 -1.12 -30.47 -18.79
CA VAL A 308 -0.97 -30.98 -17.42
C VAL A 308 0.27 -30.38 -16.73
N GLN A 309 1.34 -30.11 -17.47
CA GLN A 309 2.57 -29.53 -16.91
C GLN A 309 2.34 -28.07 -16.54
N ALA A 310 1.73 -27.29 -17.44
CA ALA A 310 1.38 -25.90 -17.17
C ALA A 310 0.37 -25.78 -16.02
N LEU A 311 -0.61 -26.70 -15.96
CA LEU A 311 -1.58 -26.79 -14.88
C LEU A 311 -0.92 -27.08 -13.53
N ALA A 312 -0.01 -28.05 -13.46
CA ALA A 312 0.74 -28.37 -12.25
C ALA A 312 1.51 -27.16 -11.73
N ALA A 313 2.27 -26.48 -12.60
CA ALA A 313 3.01 -25.28 -12.24
C ALA A 313 2.08 -24.15 -11.75
N GLY A 314 0.95 -23.95 -12.42
CA GLY A 314 -0.07 -22.96 -12.04
C GLY A 314 -0.69 -23.26 -10.67
N ILE A 315 -0.98 -24.52 -10.36
CA ILE A 315 -1.50 -24.95 -9.05
C ILE A 315 -0.46 -24.69 -7.97
N VAL A 316 0.78 -25.13 -8.17
CA VAL A 316 1.83 -24.98 -7.16
C VAL A 316 2.09 -23.50 -6.86
N ARG A 317 2.25 -22.67 -7.89
CA ARG A 317 2.50 -21.25 -7.68
C ARG A 317 1.28 -20.52 -7.14
N GLY A 318 0.10 -20.74 -7.72
CA GLY A 318 -1.14 -20.08 -7.33
C GLY A 318 -1.62 -20.43 -5.92
N GLY A 319 -1.37 -21.67 -5.46
CA GLY A 319 -1.77 -22.14 -4.15
C GLY A 319 -0.76 -21.86 -3.03
N TYR A 320 0.54 -21.91 -3.34
CA TYR A 320 1.59 -21.94 -2.31
C TYR A 320 2.57 -20.77 -2.34
N GLU A 321 2.63 -19.95 -3.39
CA GLU A 321 3.45 -18.74 -3.34
C GLU A 321 2.99 -17.81 -2.22
N PHE A 322 3.96 -17.25 -1.50
CA PHE A 322 3.73 -16.51 -0.27
C PHE A 322 2.86 -17.26 0.75
N GLN A 323 3.03 -18.58 0.82
CA GLN A 323 2.32 -19.47 1.74
C GLN A 323 0.79 -19.40 1.59
N GLY A 324 0.29 -19.06 0.39
CA GLY A 324 -1.15 -18.88 0.15
C GLY A 324 -1.76 -17.65 0.80
N GLN A 325 -0.93 -16.68 1.23
CA GLN A 325 -1.34 -15.45 1.92
C GLN A 325 -1.57 -14.26 0.97
N LYS A 326 -1.89 -14.54 -0.30
CA LYS A 326 -2.37 -13.54 -1.26
C LYS A 326 -3.89 -13.43 -1.18
N CYS A 327 -4.45 -12.25 -1.46
CA CYS A 327 -5.90 -12.03 -1.52
C CYS A 327 -6.60 -12.96 -2.54
N SER A 328 -5.85 -13.40 -3.56
CA SER A 328 -6.25 -14.20 -4.71
C SER A 328 -5.61 -15.59 -4.74
N ALA A 329 -5.16 -16.11 -3.59
CA ALA A 329 -4.54 -17.44 -3.55
C ALA A 329 -5.54 -18.52 -4.00
N VAL A 330 -5.09 -19.43 -4.86
CA VAL A 330 -5.87 -20.59 -5.31
C VAL A 330 -6.10 -21.50 -4.13
N SER A 331 -7.36 -21.89 -3.90
CA SER A 331 -7.71 -22.81 -2.80
C SER A 331 -8.63 -23.94 -3.23
N ARG A 332 -9.04 -23.97 -4.50
CA ARG A 332 -9.86 -25.02 -5.08
C ARG A 332 -9.36 -25.35 -6.48
N VAL A 333 -9.20 -26.63 -6.79
CA VAL A 333 -8.82 -27.08 -8.14
C VAL A 333 -9.82 -28.14 -8.56
N TYR A 334 -10.44 -27.94 -9.72
CA TYR A 334 -11.43 -28.86 -10.30
C TYR A 334 -10.80 -29.51 -11.53
N VAL A 335 -10.63 -30.84 -11.47
CA VAL A 335 -9.84 -31.61 -12.44
C VAL A 335 -10.66 -32.81 -12.92
N PRO A 336 -10.74 -33.08 -14.24
CA PRO A 336 -11.42 -34.26 -14.75
C PRO A 336 -10.61 -35.52 -14.44
N GLU A 337 -11.31 -36.62 -14.17
CA GLU A 337 -10.72 -37.91 -13.82
C GLU A 337 -9.68 -38.39 -14.86
N SER A 338 -9.88 -38.05 -16.14
CA SER A 338 -9.01 -38.46 -17.25
C SER A 338 -7.57 -37.95 -17.16
N ILE A 339 -7.34 -36.79 -16.53
CA ILE A 339 -5.99 -36.20 -16.40
C ILE A 339 -5.49 -36.18 -14.95
N TRP A 340 -6.33 -36.54 -13.99
CA TRP A 340 -5.99 -36.53 -12.57
C TRP A 340 -4.80 -37.42 -12.21
N PRO A 341 -4.65 -38.66 -12.73
CA PRO A 341 -3.51 -39.50 -12.39
C PRO A 341 -2.16 -38.86 -12.71
N GLU A 342 -2.02 -38.25 -13.89
CA GLU A 342 -0.79 -37.56 -14.31
C GLU A 342 -0.56 -36.29 -13.48
N LEU A 343 -1.60 -35.47 -13.30
CA LEU A 343 -1.48 -34.23 -12.52
C LEU A 343 -1.11 -34.50 -11.06
N ARG A 344 -1.67 -35.54 -10.46
CA ARG A 344 -1.40 -35.93 -9.08
C ARG A 344 0.08 -36.26 -8.87
N GLU A 345 0.69 -36.97 -9.81
CA GLU A 345 2.12 -37.31 -9.75
C GLU A 345 3.00 -36.05 -9.75
N LEU A 346 2.64 -35.02 -10.53
CA LEU A 346 3.42 -33.78 -10.61
C LEU A 346 3.23 -32.83 -9.42
N THR A 347 2.17 -32.99 -8.65
CA THR A 347 1.77 -32.02 -7.62
C THR A 347 1.84 -32.57 -6.19
N VAL A 348 1.55 -33.86 -6.01
CA VAL A 348 1.46 -34.51 -4.69
C VAL A 348 2.39 -35.73 -4.56
N GLY A 349 2.65 -36.42 -5.67
CA GLY A 349 3.55 -37.59 -5.75
C GLY A 349 5.00 -37.23 -5.47
#